data_AF-A0A9N9SE56-F1
#
_entry.id   AF-A0A9N9SE56-F1
#
_cell.length_a   1.000
_cell.length_b   1.000
_cell.length_c   1.000
_cell.angle_alpha   90.00
_cell.angle_beta   90.00
_cell.angle_gamma   90.00
#
_symmetry.space_group_name_H-M   'P 1'
#
loop_
_entity.id
_entity.type
_entity.pdbx_description
1 polymer ?
#
loop_
_entity_poly.entity_id
_entity_poly.type
_entity_poly.pdbx_seq_one_letter_code
_entity_poly.pdbx_strand_id
1 'polypeptide(L)' 'MLLPQIPGPHEFLRETSWLAGLRDPNLARVVGFCSQDEPMCALMEHSEPGDLPRFLAQRAFSEDGSSVVGPSIR' A
#
# COMPACT_ATOMS: atom_id res chain seq x y z
N MET A 1 14.56 -14.71 -10.44
CA MET A 1 13.69 -13.58 -10.06
C MET A 1 12.34 -13.82 -10.69
N LEU A 2 11.40 -14.36 -9.92
CA LEU A 2 10.01 -14.43 -10.37
C LEU A 2 9.55 -12.98 -10.43
N LEU A 3 9.29 -12.46 -11.62
CA LEU A 3 8.43 -11.28 -11.73
C LEU A 3 7.16 -11.65 -10.96
N PRO A 4 6.67 -10.80 -10.05
CA PRO A 4 5.37 -11.05 -9.43
C PRO A 4 4.40 -11.30 -10.58
N GLN A 5 3.73 -12.46 -10.57
CA GLN A 5 2.77 -12.83 -11.61
C GLN A 5 1.77 -11.69 -11.67
N ILE A 6 1.84 -10.86 -12.71
CA ILE A 6 0.89 -9.75 -12.86
C ILE A 6 -0.46 -10.42 -13.06
N PRO A 7 -1.45 -10.14 -12.18
CA PRO A 7 -2.75 -10.80 -12.26
C PRO A 7 -3.33 -10.57 -13.65
N GLY A 8 -3.91 -11.62 -14.23
CA GLY A 8 -4.55 -11.52 -15.53
C GLY A 8 -5.71 -10.51 -15.48
N PRO A 9 -6.20 -9.99 -16.62
CA PRO A 9 -7.23 -8.94 -16.64
C PRO A 9 -8.46 -9.19 -15.78
N HIS A 10 -8.93 -10.44 -15.77
CA HIS A 10 -10.07 -10.84 -14.96
C HIS A 10 -9.76 -10.87 -13.45
N GLU A 11 -8.54 -11.30 -13.08
CA GLU A 11 -8.09 -11.33 -11.69
C GLU A 11 -7.85 -9.91 -11.17
N PHE A 12 -7.21 -9.06 -11.97
CA PHE A 12 -7.03 -7.65 -11.66
C PHE A 12 -8.36 -6.95 -11.36
N LEU A 13 -9.35 -7.10 -12.25
CA LEU A 13 -10.68 -6.49 -12.07
C LEU A 13 -11.40 -7.04 -10.84
N ARG A 14 -11.34 -8.35 -10.61
CA ARG A 14 -11.95 -8.99 -9.45
C ARG A 14 -11.36 -8.48 -8.15
N GLU A 15 -10.04 -8.43 -8.05
CA GLU A 15 -9.32 -8.00 -6.85
C GLU A 15 -9.52 -6.51 -6.58
N THR A 16 -9.33 -5.66 -7.59
CA THR A 16 -9.50 -4.21 -7.42
C THR A 16 -10.94 -3.84 -7.09
N SER A 17 -11.93 -4.51 -7.68
CA SER A 17 -13.35 -4.30 -7.33
C SER A 17 -13.65 -4.71 -5.89
N TRP A 18 -13.10 -5.85 -5.42
CA TRP A 18 -13.26 -6.29 -4.05
C TRP A 18 -12.59 -5.32 -3.05
N LEU A 19 -11.35 -4.93 -3.33
CA LEU A 19 -10.59 -3.98 -2.51
C LEU A 19 -11.20 -2.58 -2.47
N ALA A 20 -11.84 -2.12 -3.56
CA ALA A 20 -12.53 -0.84 -3.62
C ALA A 20 -13.77 -0.78 -2.69
N GLY A 21 -14.33 -1.93 -2.33
CA GLY A 21 -15.45 -2.04 -1.40
C GLY A 21 -15.05 -1.96 0.07
N LEU A 22 -13.76 -2.12 0.41
CA LEU A 22 -13.29 -2.12 1.79
C LEU A 22 -13.24 -0.69 2.35
N ARG A 23 -13.79 -0.52 3.56
CA ARG A 23 -13.77 0.75 4.29
C ARG A 23 -13.40 0.49 5.75
N ASP A 24 -12.13 0.67 6.07
CA ASP A 24 -11.60 0.61 7.42
C ASP A 24 -10.46 1.64 7.55
N PRO A 25 -10.35 2.39 8.66
CA PRO A 25 -9.29 3.39 8.83
C PRO A 25 -7.86 2.82 8.82
N ASN A 26 -7.70 1.50 9.04
CA ASN A 26 -6.39 0.83 9.06
C ASN A 26 -6.09 0.05 7.78
N LEU A 27 -6.98 0.08 6.78
CA LEU A 27 -6.76 -0.56 5.48
C LEU A 27 -6.55 0.49 4.39
N ALA A 28 -5.47 0.34 3.63
CA ALA A 28 -5.24 1.17 2.45
C ALA A 28 -6.34 0.89 1.41
N ARG A 29 -7.05 1.94 1.00
CA ARG A 29 -8.21 1.80 0.11
C ARG A 29 -7.82 1.91 -1.36
N VAL A 30 -8.46 1.07 -2.19
CA VAL A 30 -8.52 1.30 -3.64
C VAL A 30 -9.60 2.35 -3.92
N VAL A 31 -9.19 3.45 -4.55
CA VAL A 31 -10.06 4.57 -4.92
C VAL A 31 -10.80 4.31 -6.23
N GLY A 32 -10.16 3.60 -7.15
CA GLY A 32 -10.72 3.24 -8.45
C GLY A 32 -9.70 2.48 -9.28
N PHE A 33 -10.03 2.20 -10.54
CA PHE A 33 -9.13 1.57 -11.49
C PHE A 33 -9.40 2.04 -12.93
N CYS A 34 -8.39 1.97 -13.77
CA CYS A 34 -8.48 2.17 -15.22
C CYS A 34 -8.26 0.81 -15.89
N SER A 35 -9.24 0.34 -16.66
CA SER A 35 -9.18 -0.97 -17.32
C SER A 35 -9.56 -0.96 -18.80
N GLN A 36 -9.72 0.23 -19.39
CA GLN A 36 -10.09 0.35 -20.81
C GLN A 36 -8.91 0.04 -21.73
N ASP A 37 -7.70 0.41 -21.31
CA ASP A 37 -6.45 0.22 -22.05
C ASP A 37 -5.41 -0.46 -21.18
N GLU A 38 -4.45 -1.14 -21.81
CA GLU A 38 -3.28 -1.68 -21.12
C GLU A 38 -2.16 -0.62 -20.99
N PRO A 39 -1.43 -0.57 -19.87
CA PRO A 39 -1.59 -1.43 -18.69
C PRO A 39 -2.78 -1.00 -17.82
N MET A 40 -3.48 -1.97 -17.25
CA MET A 40 -4.52 -1.67 -16.28
C MET A 40 -3.89 -1.09 -15.00
N CYS A 41 -4.55 -0.09 -14.41
CA CYS A 41 -4.01 0.66 -13.28
C CYS A 41 -5.01 0.71 -12.13
N ALA A 42 -4.55 0.50 -10.90
CA ALA A 42 -5.35 0.72 -9.70
C ALA A 42 -4.93 2.05 -9.06
N LEU A 43 -5.91 2.88 -8.71
CA LEU A 43 -5.70 4.10 -7.95
C LEU A 43 -5.87 3.77 -6.47
N MET A 44 -4.84 4.02 -5.66
CA MET A 44 -4.83 3.72 -4.23
C MET A 44 -4.66 5.00 -3.41
N GLU A 45 -5.10 4.99 -2.16
CA GLU A 45 -4.77 6.04 -1.21
C GLU A 45 -3.25 6.14 -1.04
N HIS A 46 -2.76 7.39 -1.01
CA HIS A 46 -1.35 7.64 -0.79
C HIS A 46 -1.02 7.53 0.71
N SER A 47 -0.13 6.59 1.04
CA SER A 47 0.46 6.50 2.38
C SER A 47 1.83 7.19 2.36
N GLU A 48 1.88 8.41 2.90
CA GLU A 48 3.07 9.27 2.91
C GLU A 48 4.33 8.60 3.51
N PRO A 49 4.24 7.79 4.60
CA PRO A 49 5.41 7.08 5.14
C PRO A 49 5.91 5.91 4.27
N GLY A 50 5.13 5.48 3.27
CA GLY A 50 5.39 4.29 2.48
C GLY A 50 5.08 2.99 3.25
N ASP A 51 5.86 1.93 2.99
CA ASP A 51 5.70 0.65 3.67
C ASP A 51 6.24 0.67 5.11
N LEU A 52 5.60 -0.14 5.96
CA LEU A 52 5.92 -0.22 7.37
C LEU A 52 7.39 -0.66 7.63
N PRO A 53 7.93 -1.70 6.95
CA PRO A 53 9.33 -2.09 7.15
C PRO A 53 10.34 -0.96 6.91
N ARG A 54 10.19 -0.20 5.81
CA ARG A 54 11.06 0.92 5.48
C ARG A 54 10.94 2.05 6.49
N PHE A 55 9.72 2.36 6.91
CA PHE A 55 9.47 3.37 7.94
C PHE A 55 10.14 3.02 9.28
N LEU A 56 10.03 1.77 9.73
CA LEU A 56 10.66 1.30 10.96
C LEU A 56 12.18 1.29 10.86
N ALA A 57 12.73 0.83 9.72
CA ALA A 57 14.17 0.81 9.49
C ALA A 57 14.77 2.22 9.56
N GLN A 58 14.17 3.21 8.89
CA GLN A 58 14.64 4.61 8.92
C GLN A 58 14.71 5.17 10.34
N ARG A 59 13.76 4.79 11.20
CA ARG A 59 13.73 5.22 12.61
C ARG A 59 14.79 4.50 13.44
N ALA A 60 14.94 3.19 13.27
CA ALA A 60 15.98 2.43 13.96
C ALA A 60 17.40 2.94 13.64
N PHE A 61 17.66 3.35 12.39
CA PHE A 61 18.94 3.97 12.00
C PHE A 61 19.09 5.42 12.47
N SER A 62 17.99 6.08 12.87
CA SER A 62 18.01 7.45 13.40
C SER A 62 18.23 7.49 14.92
N GLU A 63 18.18 6.33 15.60
CA GLU A 63 18.28 6.20 17.06
C GLU A 63 19.72 6.10 17.61
N ASP A 64 20.74 6.42 16.81
CA ASP A 64 22.12 6.54 17.29
C ASP A 64 22.44 7.90 17.95
N GLY A 65 21.45 8.69 18.39
CA GLY A 65 21.79 10.01 18.96
C GLY A 65 20.80 10.84 19.79
N SER A 66 19.50 10.54 19.93
CA SER A 66 18.65 11.18 20.95
C SER A 66 17.25 10.58 21.01
N SER A 67 16.73 10.40 22.23
CA SER A 67 15.43 9.86 22.59
C SER A 67 14.24 10.51 21.85
N VAL A 68 13.36 9.71 21.21
CA VAL A 68 12.00 10.16 20.89
C VAL A 68 10.97 9.02 20.91
N VAL A 69 10.01 9.19 21.83
CA VAL A 69 8.67 8.58 21.95
C VAL A 69 8.28 7.65 20.80
N GLY A 70 8.22 6.34 21.09
CA GLY A 70 7.71 5.34 20.16
C GLY A 70 6.28 5.68 19.68
N PRO A 71 5.90 5.30 18.46
CA PRO A 71 4.61 5.68 17.90
C PRO A 71 3.49 5.08 18.76
N SER A 72 2.74 5.95 19.44
CA SER A 72 1.51 5.55 20.12
C SER A 72 0.47 5.27 19.03
N ILE A 73 0.33 4.00 18.66
CA ILE A 73 -0.81 3.52 17.90
C ILE A 73 -1.97 3.47 18.90
N ARG A 74 -2.82 4.49 18.86
CA ARG A 74 -4.11 4.49 19.58
C ARG A 74 -5.12 3.64 18.86
#